data_AF-A0A059CUM1-F1
#
_entry.id   AF-A0A059CUM1-F1
#
_cell.length_a   1.000
_cell.length_b   1.000
_cell.length_c   1.000
_cell.angle_alpha   90.00
_cell.angle_beta   90.00
_cell.angle_gamma   90.00
#
_symmetry.space_group_name_H-M   'P 1'
#
loop_
_entity.id
_entity.type
_entity.pdbx_description
1 polymer ?
#
loop_
_entity_poly.entity_id
_entity_poly.type
_entity_poly.pdbx_seq_one_letter_code
_entity_poly.pdbx_strand_id
1 'polypeptide(L)'
;MEEKERLRQPWRRSLIIKVLEALATLFPKRELVMIDLANDFFIAKFSLLEDYHFVLREGPWMIFDHYLAIRKWEPNFDPTEAKIDRVTAWVRFPNISIEYFDEAFLMRLGLLIGKPLRVDSTIVLATRGKFSRLVVKLT
;
A
#
# COMPACT_ATOMS: atom_id res chain seq x y z
N MET A 1 16.49 14.30 26.02
CA MET A 1 15.54 14.31 24.88
C MET A 1 16.24 14.45 23.54
N GLU A 2 17.30 15.25 23.43
CA GLU A 2 18.09 15.42 22.20
C GLU A 2 18.67 14.14 21.61
N GLU A 3 19.18 13.23 22.43
CA GLU A 3 19.80 12.00 21.93
C GLU A 3 18.81 11.09 21.20
N LYS A 4 17.59 10.93 21.73
CA LYS A 4 16.53 10.16 21.07
C LYS A 4 16.12 10.78 19.75
N GLU A 5 16.06 12.11 19.68
CA GLU A 5 15.73 12.81 18.43
C GLU A 5 16.84 12.61 17.39
N ARG A 6 18.11 12.79 17.79
CA ARG A 6 19.28 12.54 16.94
C ARG A 6 19.27 11.14 16.33
N LEU A 7 18.92 10.12 17.12
CA LEU A 7 18.84 8.73 16.66
C LEU A 7 17.67 8.48 15.69
N ARG A 8 16.60 9.28 15.77
CA ARG A 8 15.38 9.15 14.94
C ARG A 8 15.45 9.95 13.63
N GLN A 9 16.27 11.00 13.56
CA GLN A 9 16.44 11.85 12.38
C GLN A 9 16.62 11.07 11.06
N PRO A 10 17.48 10.02 11.00
CA PRO A 10 17.69 9.27 9.75
C PRO A 10 16.47 8.50 9.24
N TRP A 11 15.44 8.32 10.08
CA TRP A 11 14.28 7.47 9.81
C TRP A 11 13.03 8.27 9.42
N ARG A 12 13.09 9.61 9.41
CA ARG A 12 11.94 10.49 9.13
C ARG A 12 11.29 10.27 7.76
N ARG A 13 12.02 9.71 6.80
CA ARG A 13 11.54 9.35 5.45
C ARG A 13 11.55 7.84 5.23
N SER A 14 11.23 7.09 6.27
CA SER A 14 11.16 5.64 6.23
C SER A 14 9.72 5.16 6.31
N LEU A 15 9.42 4.09 5.59
CA LEU A 15 8.17 3.34 5.68
C LEU A 15 8.46 1.92 6.13
N ILE A 16 7.59 1.35 6.96
CA ILE A 16 7.58 -0.07 7.28
C ILE A 16 6.64 -0.75 6.28
N ILE A 17 7.12 -1.81 5.64
CA ILE A 17 6.43 -2.58 4.63
C ILE A 17 6.30 -4.01 5.13
N LYS A 18 5.12 -4.62 4.99
CA LYS A 18 4.89 -6.03 5.27
C LYS A 18 4.26 -6.70 4.05
N VAL A 19 4.81 -7.85 3.68
CA VAL A 19 4.31 -8.64 2.56
C VAL A 19 3.13 -9.50 3.05
N LEU A 20 2.02 -9.43 2.33
CA LEU A 20 0.77 -10.16 2.60
C LEU A 20 0.56 -11.20 1.49
N GLU A 21 0.60 -12.48 1.88
CA GLU A 21 0.61 -13.70 1.05
C GLU A 21 1.93 -13.98 0.34
N ALA A 22 2.52 -15.15 0.60
CA ALA A 22 3.84 -15.55 0.12
C ALA A 22 3.74 -16.66 -0.93
N LEU A 23 4.24 -16.36 -2.13
CA LEU A 23 4.85 -17.33 -3.04
C LEU A 23 6.19 -16.73 -3.43
N ALA A 24 7.22 -17.17 -2.71
CA ALA A 24 8.59 -16.70 -2.71
C ALA A 24 9.12 -15.94 -3.94
N THR A 25 9.91 -14.91 -3.61
CA THR A 25 11.01 -14.33 -4.40
C THR A 25 10.62 -13.67 -5.72
N LEU A 26 10.57 -12.34 -5.68
CA LEU A 26 11.54 -11.47 -6.36
C LEU A 26 11.33 -10.06 -5.75
N PHE A 27 12.35 -9.22 -5.69
CA PHE A 27 12.20 -7.77 -5.54
C PHE A 27 12.92 -7.17 -6.74
N PRO A 28 12.33 -6.28 -7.55
CA PRO A 28 13.09 -5.69 -8.64
C PRO A 28 14.07 -4.72 -8.00
N LYS A 29 15.36 -4.93 -8.25
CA LYS A 29 16.42 -3.96 -8.00
C LYS A 29 16.14 -2.68 -8.80
N ARG A 30 15.25 -1.83 -8.31
CA ARG A 30 15.41 -0.38 -8.39
C ARG A 30 16.05 0.05 -7.08
N GLU A 31 16.72 1.19 -7.07
CA GLU A 31 17.55 1.71 -5.96
C GLU A 31 16.77 2.03 -4.66
N LEU A 32 15.78 1.22 -4.28
CA LEU A 32 15.16 1.26 -2.97
C LEU A 32 16.10 0.56 -1.98
N VAL A 33 16.68 1.33 -1.08
CA VAL A 33 17.38 0.78 0.08
C VAL A 33 16.32 0.22 1.03
N MET A 34 16.20 -1.11 1.06
CA MET A 34 15.35 -1.84 1.98
C MET A 34 16.18 -2.52 3.05
N ILE A 35 15.73 -2.42 4.31
CA ILE A 35 16.34 -3.09 5.46
C ILE A 35 15.37 -4.18 5.92
N ASP A 36 15.83 -5.41 5.94
CA ASP A 36 15.08 -6.58 6.39
C ASP A 36 14.84 -6.55 7.92
N LEU A 37 13.64 -6.91 8.35
CA LEU A 37 13.24 -7.11 9.74
C LEU A 37 12.60 -8.50 9.89
N ALA A 38 12.47 -8.98 11.12
CA ALA A 38 11.77 -10.25 11.39
C ALA A 38 10.32 -10.24 10.86
N ASN A 39 9.75 -11.44 10.68
CA ASN A 39 8.36 -11.65 10.25
C ASN A 39 7.98 -10.91 8.95
N ASP A 40 8.82 -11.00 7.90
CA ASP A 40 8.61 -10.37 6.57
C ASP A 40 8.27 -8.87 6.62
N PHE A 41 8.73 -8.17 7.66
CA PHE A 41 8.71 -6.73 7.70
C PHE A 41 9.98 -6.18 7.06
N PHE A 42 9.87 -5.02 6.44
CA PHE A 42 10.98 -4.33 5.79
C PHE A 42 10.88 -2.84 6.07
N ILE A 43 12.01 -2.15 6.15
CA ILE A 43 12.05 -0.69 6.15
C ILE A 43 12.52 -0.21 4.79
N ALA A 44 11.68 0.54 4.08
CA ALA A 44 12.07 1.25 2.88
C ALA A 44 12.47 2.69 3.21
N LYS A 45 13.68 3.09 2.81
CA LYS A 45 14.18 4.47 2.93
C LYS A 45 14.08 5.20 1.60
N PHE A 46 13.54 6.41 1.63
CA PHE A 46 13.38 7.25 0.45
C PHE A 46 14.33 8.45 0.49
N SER A 47 15.08 8.62 -0.59
CA SER A 47 15.96 9.78 -0.79
C SER A 47 15.12 11.04 -1.08
N LEU A 48 14.08 10.90 -1.90
CA LEU A 48 13.17 11.98 -2.29
C LEU A 48 11.88 11.96 -1.45
N LEU A 49 11.46 13.14 -1.01
CA LEU A 49 10.22 13.30 -0.25
C LEU A 49 8.97 13.04 -1.10
N GLU A 50 9.06 13.34 -2.39
CA GLU A 50 8.00 13.08 -3.37
C GLU A 50 7.73 11.58 -3.49
N ASP A 51 8.76 10.75 -3.62
CA ASP A 51 8.64 9.28 -3.66
C ASP A 51 8.03 8.72 -2.37
N TYR A 52 8.45 9.25 -1.21
CA TYR A 52 7.86 8.87 0.08
C TYR A 52 6.36 9.16 0.12
N HIS A 53 5.94 10.34 -0.33
CA HIS A 53 4.53 10.72 -0.37
C HIS A 53 3.74 9.96 -1.43
N PHE A 54 4.35 9.71 -2.59
CA PHE A 54 3.79 8.90 -3.65
C PHE A 54 3.50 7.49 -3.13
N VAL A 55 4.48 6.82 -2.51
CA VAL A 55 4.29 5.50 -1.92
C VAL A 55 3.26 5.52 -0.79
N LEU A 56 3.23 6.56 0.03
CA LEU A 56 2.25 6.63 1.11
C LEU A 56 0.80 6.88 0.63
N ARG A 57 0.59 7.58 -0.49
CA ARG A 57 -0.73 8.07 -0.93
C ARG A 57 -1.30 7.32 -2.13
N GLU A 58 -0.45 6.89 -3.06
CA GLU A 58 -0.87 6.36 -4.36
C GLU A 58 -1.04 4.84 -4.38
N GLY A 59 -0.66 4.14 -3.31
CA GLY A 59 -0.87 2.70 -3.16
C GLY A 59 -2.20 2.36 -2.51
N PRO A 60 -2.79 1.23 -2.89
CA PRO A 60 -2.24 -0.10 -2.58
C PRO A 60 -1.08 -0.54 -3.48
N TRP A 61 -0.05 -1.15 -2.90
CA TRP A 61 1.12 -1.61 -3.65
C TRP A 61 1.13 -3.12 -3.79
N MET A 62 1.62 -3.56 -4.95
CA MET A 62 1.82 -4.96 -5.26
C MET A 62 3.19 -5.14 -5.89
N ILE A 63 3.93 -6.15 -5.44
CA ILE A 63 5.24 -6.52 -5.98
C ILE A 63 5.19 -8.04 -6.22
N PHE A 64 5.39 -8.45 -7.48
CA PHE A 64 5.26 -9.86 -7.94
C PHE A 64 4.00 -10.56 -7.42
N ASP A 65 2.85 -9.92 -7.64
CA ASP A 65 1.54 -10.44 -7.20
C ASP A 65 1.34 -10.55 -5.68
N HIS A 66 2.30 -10.08 -4.86
CA HIS A 66 2.14 -9.96 -3.42
C HIS A 66 1.68 -8.57 -3.02
N TYR A 67 0.65 -8.50 -2.18
CA TYR A 67 0.17 -7.24 -1.64
C TYR A 67 1.11 -6.74 -0.54
N LEU A 68 1.34 -5.43 -0.52
CA LEU A 68 2.13 -4.78 0.52
C LEU A 68 1.22 -3.99 1.46
N ALA A 69 1.34 -4.28 2.74
CA ALA A 69 0.89 -3.36 3.78
C ALA A 69 1.98 -2.34 4.03
N ILE A 70 1.67 -1.05 3.85
CA ILE A 70 2.60 0.05 4.08
C ILE A 70 2.13 0.88 5.27
N ARG A 71 3.04 1.15 6.20
CA ARG A 71 2.82 2.06 7.31
C ARG A 71 4.00 3.02 7.47
N LYS A 72 3.75 4.17 8.10
CA LYS A 72 4.84 5.08 8.48
C LYS A 72 5.76 4.38 9.47
N TRP A 73 7.06 4.65 9.36
CA TRP A 73 7.99 4.23 10.38
C TRP A 73 7.62 4.82 11.74
N GLU A 74 7.78 4.02 12.79
CA GLU A 74 7.55 4.43 14.18
C GLU A 74 8.71 3.97 15.06
N PRO A 75 9.06 4.75 16.10
CA PRO A 75 10.12 4.36 17.01
C PRO A 75 9.72 3.15 17.86
N ASN A 76 10.69 2.29 18.17
CA ASN A 76 10.49 1.06 18.95
C ASN A 76 9.50 0.06 18.31
N PHE A 77 9.40 0.06 16.98
CA PHE A 77 8.62 -0.93 16.25
C PHE A 77 9.14 -2.35 16.52
N ASP A 78 8.26 -3.22 17.02
CA ASP A 78 8.54 -4.63 17.22
C ASP A 78 7.83 -5.48 16.14
N PRO A 79 8.55 -6.05 15.17
CA PRO A 79 7.96 -6.89 14.12
C PRO A 79 7.33 -8.19 14.64
N THR A 80 7.65 -8.61 15.87
CA THR A 80 7.12 -9.85 16.47
C THR A 80 5.75 -9.69 17.08
N GLU A 81 5.44 -8.48 17.58
CA GLU A 81 4.14 -8.13 18.15
C GLU A 81 3.26 -7.33 17.17
N ALA A 82 3.86 -6.79 16.11
CA ALA A 82 3.16 -5.96 15.12
C ALA A 82 2.07 -6.75 14.37
N LYS A 83 0.84 -6.28 14.51
CA LYS A 83 -0.30 -6.73 13.73
C LYS A 83 -0.59 -5.75 12.59
N ILE A 84 -1.17 -6.28 11.51
CA ILE A 84 -1.59 -5.50 10.36
C ILE A 84 -3.10 -5.25 10.49
N ASP A 85 -3.45 -4.23 11.27
CA ASP A 85 -4.84 -3.98 11.64
C ASP A 85 -5.57 -3.15 10.58
N ARG A 86 -4.81 -2.53 9.67
CA ARG A 86 -5.31 -1.54 8.71
C ARG A 86 -4.53 -1.67 7.41
N VAL A 87 -5.17 -2.24 6.41
CA VAL A 87 -4.62 -2.36 5.06
C VAL A 87 -5.48 -1.57 4.10
N THR A 88 -4.84 -0.89 3.16
CA THR A 88 -5.53 -0.30 2.01
C THR A 88 -5.22 -1.19 0.80
N ALA A 89 -6.24 -1.76 0.17
CA ALA A 89 -6.11 -2.75 -0.91
C ALA A 89 -6.83 -2.30 -2.20
N TRP A 90 -6.31 -2.71 -3.37
CA TRP A 90 -6.92 -2.44 -4.68
C TRP A 90 -7.78 -3.66 -4.99
N VAL A 91 -9.09 -3.49 -4.89
CA VAL A 91 -10.06 -4.50 -5.29
C VAL A 91 -10.26 -4.38 -6.80
N ARG A 92 -10.05 -5.47 -7.52
CA ARG A 92 -10.40 -5.60 -8.94
C ARG A 92 -11.77 -6.25 -9.04
N PHE A 93 -12.67 -5.67 -9.83
CA PHE A 93 -13.91 -6.32 -10.23
C PHE A 93 -13.76 -6.78 -11.69
N PRO A 94 -13.30 -8.03 -11.92
CA PRO A 94 -13.25 -8.58 -13.26
C PRO A 94 -14.67 -8.80 -13.79
N ASN A 95 -14.87 -8.64 -15.09
CA ASN A 95 -16.10 -9.02 -15.81
C ASN A 95 -17.39 -8.31 -15.38
N ILE A 96 -17.32 -7.15 -14.73
CA ILE A 96 -18.51 -6.31 -14.57
C ILE A 96 -18.80 -5.56 -15.88
N SER A 97 -20.09 -5.42 -16.24
CA SER A 97 -20.51 -4.68 -17.45
C SER A 97 -20.06 -3.22 -17.37
N ILE A 98 -19.73 -2.63 -18.53
CA ILE A 98 -19.25 -1.24 -18.62
C ILE A 98 -20.28 -0.22 -18.09
N GLU A 99 -21.57 -0.57 -18.12
CA GLU A 99 -22.64 0.26 -17.53
C GLU A 99 -22.52 0.44 -16.01
N TYR A 100 -21.78 -0.45 -15.34
CA TYR A 100 -21.49 -0.40 -13.91
C TYR A 100 -20.14 0.26 -13.59
N PHE A 101 -19.46 0.84 -14.58
CA PHE A 101 -18.22 1.62 -14.40
C PHE A 101 -18.54 3.04 -13.90
N ASP A 102 -19.53 3.14 -13.02
CA ASP A 102 -19.95 4.37 -12.36
C ASP A 102 -19.29 4.49 -10.99
N GLU A 103 -18.76 5.68 -10.67
CA GLU A 103 -18.04 5.91 -9.42
C GLU A 103 -18.95 5.67 -8.21
N ALA A 104 -20.17 6.18 -8.22
CA ALA A 104 -21.08 6.04 -7.09
C ALA A 104 -21.48 4.58 -6.86
N PHE A 105 -21.70 3.82 -7.93
CA PHE A 105 -21.96 2.39 -7.87
C PHE A 105 -20.77 1.61 -7.30
N LEU A 106 -19.56 1.85 -7.80
CA LEU A 106 -18.36 1.17 -7.33
C LEU A 106 -18.03 1.51 -5.87
N MET A 107 -18.22 2.77 -5.47
CA MET A 107 -18.08 3.17 -4.07
C MET A 107 -19.07 2.43 -3.18
N ARG A 108 -20.34 2.27 -3.61
CA ARG A 108 -21.33 1.46 -2.87
C ARG A 108 -20.93 -0.01 -2.78
N LEU A 109 -20.43 -0.61 -3.87
CA LEU A 109 -19.90 -1.97 -3.84
C LEU A 109 -18.74 -2.12 -2.86
N GLY A 110 -17.85 -1.14 -2.80
CA GLY A 110 -16.72 -1.15 -1.88
C GLY A 110 -17.12 -1.19 -0.40
N LEU A 111 -18.28 -0.65 -0.04
CA LEU A 111 -18.81 -0.71 1.34
C LEU A 111 -19.03 -2.14 1.83
N LEU A 112 -19.26 -3.10 0.91
CA LEU A 112 -19.41 -4.51 1.25
C LEU A 112 -18.07 -5.18 1.61
N ILE A 113 -16.96 -4.58 1.18
CA ILE A 113 -15.61 -5.11 1.36
C ILE A 113 -14.90 -4.40 2.51
N GLY A 114 -15.15 -3.10 2.68
CA GLY A 114 -14.53 -2.27 3.71
C GLY A 114 -14.90 -0.80 3.52
N LYS A 115 -14.01 0.12 3.94
CA LYS A 115 -14.23 1.55 3.71
C LYS A 115 -13.66 1.96 2.34
N PRO A 116 -14.49 2.20 1.31
CA PRO A 116 -14.01 2.65 0.00
C PRO A 116 -13.37 4.03 0.12
N LEU A 117 -12.25 4.23 -0.57
CA LEU A 117 -11.49 5.49 -0.54
C LEU A 117 -11.50 6.21 -1.88
N ARG A 118 -11.29 5.49 -2.99
CA ARG A 118 -11.26 6.06 -4.35
C ARG A 118 -11.45 5.00 -5.42
N VAL A 119 -12.03 5.40 -6.54
CA VAL A 119 -12.09 4.61 -7.79
C VAL A 119 -10.90 4.95 -8.68
N ASP A 120 -10.37 3.98 -9.44
CA ASP A 120 -9.28 4.22 -10.39
C ASP A 120 -9.71 5.17 -11.51
N SER A 121 -8.96 6.25 -11.73
CA SER A 121 -9.24 7.29 -12.74
C SER A 121 -9.23 6.76 -14.17
N THR A 122 -8.61 5.61 -14.41
CA THR A 122 -8.64 4.94 -15.74
C THR A 122 -10.06 4.48 -16.13
N ILE A 123 -10.94 4.25 -15.14
CA ILE A 123 -12.37 3.97 -15.33
C ILE A 123 -13.11 5.23 -15.76
N VAL A 124 -12.81 6.37 -15.14
CA VAL A 124 -13.45 7.67 -15.43
C VAL A 124 -13.27 8.06 -16.90
N LEU A 125 -12.17 7.61 -17.53
CA LEU A 125 -11.88 7.85 -18.94
C LEU A 125 -12.26 6.69 -19.88
N ALA A 126 -12.80 5.57 -19.36
CA ALA A 126 -13.18 4.36 -20.11
C ALA A 126 -12.12 3.82 -21.10
N THR A 127 -10.86 4.25 -20.97
CA THR A 127 -9.82 4.07 -22.01
C THR A 127 -9.21 2.66 -22.02
N ARG A 128 -9.41 1.88 -20.95
CA ARG A 128 -9.03 0.45 -20.85
C ARG A 128 -10.08 -0.36 -20.08
N GLY A 129 -11.20 -0.68 -20.72
CA GLY A 129 -12.36 -1.40 -20.15
C GLY A 129 -12.17 -2.89 -19.80
N LYS A 130 -11.02 -3.32 -19.24
CA LYS A 130 -10.81 -4.74 -18.88
C LYS A 130 -11.25 -5.11 -17.45
N PHE A 131 -11.26 -4.16 -16.52
CA PHE A 131 -11.67 -4.35 -15.12
C PHE A 131 -11.84 -2.99 -14.45
N SER A 132 -12.74 -2.89 -13.47
CA SER A 132 -12.77 -1.74 -12.56
C SER A 132 -11.90 -2.02 -11.33
N ARG A 133 -11.24 -0.99 -10.80
CA ARG A 133 -10.41 -1.00 -9.61
C ARG A 133 -10.93 0.02 -8.59
N LEU A 134 -11.02 -0.41 -7.35
CA LEU A 134 -11.44 0.40 -6.21
C LEU A 134 -10.43 0.25 -5.08
N VAL A 135 -10.01 1.37 -4.49
CA VAL A 135 -9.24 1.35 -3.26
C VAL A 135 -10.19 1.21 -2.08
N VAL A 136 -9.97 0.18 -1.27
CA VAL A 136 -10.75 -0.08 -0.05
C VAL A 136 -9.79 -0.18 1.13
N LYS A 137 -10.12 0.52 2.21
CA LYS A 137 -9.50 0.34 3.51
C LYS A 137 -10.20 -0.82 4.23
N LEU A 138 -9.44 -1.87 4.48
CA LEU A 138 -9.82 -3.03 5.29
C LEU A 138 -9.50 -2.71 6.76
N THR A 139 -10.43 -3.01 7.66
CA THR A 139 -10.33 -2.79 9.11
C THR A 139 -10.65 -4.10 9.83
#